data_AF-A0A3A4PJH2-F1
#
_entry.id   AF-A0A3A4PJH2-F1
#
_cell.length_a   1.000
_cell.length_b   1.000
_cell.length_c   1.000
_cell.angle_alpha   90.00
_cell.angle_beta   90.00
_cell.angle_gamma   90.00
#
_symmetry.space_group_name_H-M   'P 1'
#
loop_
_entity.id
_entity.type
_entity.pdbx_description
1 polymer ?
#
loop_
_entity_poly.entity_id
_entity_poly.type
_entity_poly.pdbx_seq_one_letter_code
_entity_poly.pdbx_strand_id
1 'polypeptide(L)'
;MSYTLLHNLFPELAEEETRSIRVFNESEFGLPAWTYGFLESYCDEKNCDCRRVFFLVVSPRSREPLAVIAYGWEKRAFYTRWLSVPSKSAVDELCGPTLTRLSRQSKLAPALLELCKNVLLKDPEYVARIKRHYRMFRDRIDGRTVRVPCGKEAEKRLRWGC
;
A
#
# COMPACT_ATOMS: atom_id res chain seq x y z
N MET A 1 2.15 12.51 12.05
CA MET A 1 2.22 11.26 11.26
C MET A 1 2.96 11.51 9.97
N SER A 2 4.27 11.25 9.99
CA SER A 2 5.09 11.13 8.78
C SER A 2 4.91 9.73 8.16
N TYR A 3 5.17 9.65 6.86
CA TYR A 3 5.06 8.44 6.07
C TYR A 3 6.22 8.37 5.08
N THR A 4 6.82 7.19 4.95
CA THR A 4 7.97 6.95 4.08
C THR A 4 7.66 5.78 3.14
N LEU A 5 8.12 5.88 1.89
CA LEU A 5 7.96 4.84 0.87
C LEU A 5 8.66 3.54 1.31
N LEU A 6 8.03 2.39 1.02
CA LEU A 6 8.65 1.08 1.21
C LEU A 6 10.00 1.00 0.50
N HIS A 7 10.06 1.50 -0.73
CA HIS A 7 11.26 1.55 -1.56
C HIS A 7 12.45 2.25 -0.88
N ASN A 8 12.22 3.23 0.00
CA ASN A 8 13.31 3.94 0.67
C ASN A 8 14.04 3.06 1.69
N LEU A 9 13.35 2.06 2.27
CA LEU A 9 13.93 1.16 3.28
C LEU A 9 14.21 -0.25 2.74
N PHE A 10 13.46 -0.66 1.71
CA PHE A 10 13.49 -1.97 1.07
C PHE A 10 13.35 -1.83 -0.46
N PRO A 11 14.37 -1.27 -1.15
CA PRO A 11 14.29 -0.96 -2.59
C PRO A 11 14.05 -2.21 -3.44
N GLU A 12 14.86 -3.25 -3.26
CA GLU A 12 14.76 -4.52 -4.02
C GLU A 12 13.37 -5.16 -3.88
N LEU A 13 12.87 -5.27 -2.64
CA LEU A 13 11.54 -5.81 -2.37
C LEU A 13 10.44 -4.95 -3.01
N ALA A 14 10.57 -3.62 -2.92
CA ALA A 14 9.59 -2.72 -3.51
C ALA A 14 9.59 -2.83 -5.05
N GLU A 15 10.75 -2.94 -5.69
CA GLU A 15 10.86 -3.15 -7.14
C GLU A 15 10.24 -4.48 -7.58
N GLU A 16 10.47 -5.56 -6.82
CA GLU A 16 9.94 -6.89 -7.12
C GLU A 16 8.43 -7.00 -6.85
N GLU A 17 7.94 -6.39 -5.78
CA GLU A 17 6.60 -6.69 -5.25
C GLU A 17 5.57 -5.57 -5.45
N THR A 18 5.97 -4.36 -5.86
CA THR A 18 5.03 -3.28 -6.17
C THR A 18 4.04 -3.72 -7.24
N ARG A 19 2.75 -3.55 -6.99
CA ARG A 19 1.72 -3.86 -7.98
C ARG A 19 1.49 -2.72 -8.94
N SER A 20 1.34 -3.10 -10.20
CA SER A 20 0.85 -2.25 -11.28
C SER A 20 -0.37 -2.89 -11.94
N ILE A 21 -1.37 -2.06 -12.28
CA ILE A 21 -2.55 -2.49 -13.03
C ILE A 21 -2.50 -1.85 -14.41
N ARG A 22 -2.59 -2.67 -15.46
CA ARG A 22 -2.76 -2.20 -16.83
C ARG A 22 -4.23 -2.09 -17.16
N VAL A 23 -4.65 -0.89 -17.55
CA VAL A 23 -5.99 -0.59 -18.02
C VAL A 23 -5.99 -0.58 -19.55
N PHE A 24 -7.04 -1.14 -20.15
CA PHE A 24 -7.28 -1.12 -21.60
C PHE A 24 -8.40 -0.13 -21.95
N ASN A 25 -8.52 0.26 -23.23
CA ASN A 25 -9.42 1.33 -23.67
C ASN A 25 -10.90 1.10 -23.33
N GLU A 26 -11.34 -0.15 -23.22
CA GLU A 26 -12.72 -0.54 -22.95
C GLU A 26 -13.02 -0.70 -21.45
N SER A 27 -12.14 -0.24 -20.56
CA SER A 27 -12.36 -0.43 -19.12
C SER A 27 -13.57 0.35 -18.62
N GLU A 28 -14.34 -0.30 -17.74
CA GLU A 28 -15.51 0.27 -17.07
C GLU A 28 -15.18 1.45 -16.14
N PHE A 29 -13.90 1.64 -15.78
CA PHE A 29 -13.47 2.65 -14.82
C PHE A 29 -13.33 4.06 -15.44
N GLY A 30 -13.46 4.20 -16.77
CA GLY A 30 -13.26 5.49 -17.44
C GLY A 30 -11.83 6.04 -17.31
N LEU A 31 -10.86 5.15 -17.09
CA LEU A 31 -9.44 5.48 -16.99
C LEU A 31 -8.77 5.39 -18.37
N PRO A 32 -7.83 6.29 -18.68
CA PRO A 32 -6.95 6.11 -19.83
C PRO A 32 -6.27 4.74 -19.84
N ALA A 33 -6.01 4.20 -21.03
CA ALA A 33 -5.35 2.90 -21.21
C ALA A 33 -3.85 2.94 -20.87
N TRP A 34 -3.55 3.10 -19.59
CA TRP A 34 -2.20 3.21 -19.04
C TRP A 34 -1.92 2.07 -18.06
N THR A 35 -0.66 2.01 -17.63
CA THR A 35 -0.26 1.21 -16.47
C THR A 35 -0.16 2.12 -15.26
N TYR A 36 -0.89 1.78 -14.20
CA TYR A 36 -0.91 2.50 -12.94
C TYR A 36 -0.16 1.70 -11.89
N GLY A 37 0.93 2.26 -11.35
CA GLY A 37 1.70 1.68 -10.25
C GLY A 37 1.18 2.15 -8.90
N PHE A 38 1.13 1.27 -7.90
CA PHE A 38 0.65 1.56 -6.55
C PHE A 38 1.82 1.50 -5.56
N LEU A 39 2.56 2.60 -5.43
CA LEU A 39 3.73 2.66 -4.55
C LEU A 39 3.27 2.69 -3.10
N GLU A 40 3.76 1.77 -2.29
CA GLU A 40 3.40 1.64 -0.88
C GLU A 40 4.19 2.63 0.00
N SER A 41 3.48 3.34 0.88
CA SER A 41 4.05 4.22 1.90
C SER A 41 3.45 3.90 3.27
N TYR A 42 4.30 3.85 4.29
CA TYR A 42 3.97 3.41 5.64
C TYR A 42 4.41 4.43 6.69
N CYS A 43 3.76 4.43 7.85
CA CYS A 43 4.09 5.34 8.94
C CYS A 43 5.48 5.01 9.53
N ASP A 44 6.31 6.04 9.66
CA ASP A 44 7.70 5.98 10.15
C ASP A 44 7.87 6.48 11.59
N GLU A 45 6.78 6.81 12.29
CA GLU A 45 6.82 7.15 13.71
C GLU A 45 7.11 5.92 14.56
N LYS A 46 7.98 6.04 15.58
CA LYS A 46 8.31 4.97 16.52
C LYS A 46 7.07 4.48 17.27
N ASN A 47 6.97 3.16 17.45
CA ASN A 47 5.92 2.47 18.21
C ASN A 47 4.47 2.70 17.73
N CYS A 48 4.28 3.09 16.46
CA CYS A 48 2.97 3.32 15.86
C CYS A 48 2.39 2.04 15.22
N ASP A 49 1.25 1.55 15.72
CA ASP A 49 0.50 0.42 15.13
C ASP A 49 -0.70 0.91 14.30
N CYS A 50 -0.51 1.90 13.43
CA CYS A 50 -1.62 2.47 12.66
C CYS A 50 -2.28 1.50 11.67
N ARG A 51 -1.64 0.38 11.32
CA ARG A 51 -2.17 -0.66 10.41
C ARG A 51 -2.80 -0.10 9.13
N ARG A 52 -2.06 0.78 8.46
CA ARG A 52 -2.47 1.47 7.24
C ARG A 52 -1.33 1.51 6.23
N VAL A 53 -1.71 1.53 4.97
CA VAL A 53 -0.82 1.84 3.83
C VAL A 53 -1.37 3.05 3.08
N PHE A 54 -0.47 3.85 2.52
CA PHE A 54 -0.81 4.89 1.55
C PHE A 54 -0.27 4.46 0.20
N PHE A 55 -1.13 4.34 -0.81
CA PHE A 55 -0.73 4.12 -2.18
C PHE A 55 -0.55 5.46 -2.88
N LEU A 56 0.69 5.75 -3.31
CA LEU A 56 0.95 6.79 -4.27
C LEU A 56 0.76 6.18 -5.66
N VAL A 57 -0.34 6.55 -6.31
CA VAL A 57 -0.69 6.02 -7.62
C VAL A 57 0.03 6.82 -8.69
N VAL A 58 0.90 6.15 -9.44
CA VAL A 58 1.76 6.77 -10.46
C VAL A 58 1.48 6.19 -11.84
N SER A 59 1.87 6.93 -12.87
CA SER A 59 1.84 6.47 -14.27
C SER A 59 3.09 6.99 -14.97
N PRO A 60 3.69 6.21 -15.91
CA PRO A 60 4.79 6.71 -16.74
C PRO A 60 4.45 7.98 -17.55
N ARG A 61 3.16 8.32 -17.65
CA ARG A 61 2.68 9.51 -18.38
C ARG A 61 2.59 10.78 -17.50
N SER A 62 2.90 10.69 -16.21
CA SER A 62 2.86 11.80 -15.27
C SER A 62 4.13 11.84 -14.41
N ARG A 63 4.65 13.04 -14.15
CA ARG A 63 5.78 13.23 -13.22
C ARG A 63 5.34 13.28 -11.75
N GLU A 64 4.06 13.54 -11.52
CA GLU A 64 3.44 13.66 -10.20
C GLU A 64 2.51 12.48 -9.92
N PRO A 65 2.32 12.08 -8.65
CA PRO A 65 1.28 11.13 -8.28
C PRO A 65 -0.10 11.58 -8.77
N LEU A 66 -0.84 10.65 -9.36
CA LEU A 66 -2.21 10.87 -9.86
C LEU A 66 -3.24 10.80 -8.74
N ALA A 67 -2.99 9.98 -7.73
CA ALA A 67 -3.82 9.87 -6.55
C ALA A 67 -3.01 9.43 -5.33
N VAL A 68 -3.48 9.80 -4.14
CA VAL A 68 -2.99 9.24 -2.87
C VAL A 68 -4.15 8.58 -2.15
N ILE A 69 -4.13 7.24 -2.10
CA ILE A 69 -5.19 6.42 -1.52
C ILE A 69 -4.70 5.84 -0.20
N ALA A 70 -5.33 6.19 0.91
CA ALA A 70 -5.09 5.54 2.19
C ALA A 70 -5.94 4.27 2.28
N TYR A 71 -5.38 3.19 2.82
CA TYR A 71 -6.09 1.95 3.10
C TYR A 71 -5.79 1.47 4.52
N GLY A 72 -6.82 1.45 5.37
CA GLY A 72 -6.78 0.76 6.66
C GLY A 72 -7.55 -0.54 6.61
N TRP A 73 -6.88 -1.65 6.94
CA TRP A 73 -7.45 -2.99 6.84
C TRP A 73 -8.15 -3.47 8.10
N GLU A 74 -8.05 -2.74 9.20
CA GLU A 74 -8.72 -3.12 10.44
C GLU A 74 -10.19 -2.68 10.47
N LYS A 75 -10.95 -3.33 11.35
CA LYS A 75 -12.33 -2.92 11.61
C LYS A 75 -12.36 -1.61 12.38
N ARG A 76 -13.47 -0.88 12.23
CA ARG A 76 -13.79 0.36 12.97
C ARG A 76 -13.41 0.32 14.45
N ALA A 77 -13.72 -0.77 15.15
CA ALA A 77 -13.44 -0.93 16.57
C ALA A 77 -11.94 -0.84 16.93
N PHE A 78 -11.05 -1.30 16.06
CA PHE A 78 -9.61 -1.14 16.23
C PHE A 78 -9.24 0.35 16.22
N TYR A 79 -9.62 1.06 15.16
CA TYR A 79 -9.30 2.47 14.98
C TYR A 79 -9.96 3.37 16.02
N THR A 80 -11.16 3.00 16.51
CA THR A 80 -11.80 3.69 17.63
C THR A 80 -10.94 3.63 18.89
N ARG A 81 -10.39 2.45 19.23
CA ARG A 81 -9.50 2.29 20.38
C ARG A 81 -8.15 2.95 20.17
N TRP A 82 -7.59 2.83 18.96
CA TRP A 82 -6.26 3.32 18.63
C TRP A 82 -6.17 4.86 18.65
N LEU A 83 -7.21 5.58 18.21
CA LEU A 83 -7.24 7.05 18.24
C LEU A 83 -7.54 7.64 19.63
N SER A 84 -7.84 6.82 20.64
CA SER A 84 -8.22 7.19 22.02
C SER A 84 -9.49 8.06 22.18
N VAL A 85 -9.69 9.10 21.38
CA VAL A 85 -10.92 9.92 21.33
C VAL A 85 -11.26 10.33 19.89
N PRO A 86 -11.82 9.45 19.06
CA PRO A 86 -12.14 9.81 17.70
C PRO A 86 -13.59 10.28 17.54
N SER A 87 -13.79 11.31 16.70
CA SER A 87 -15.11 11.55 16.12
C SER A 87 -15.48 10.38 15.19
N LYS A 88 -16.79 10.13 15.02
CA LYS A 88 -17.30 9.12 14.08
C LYS A 88 -16.71 9.29 12.68
N SER A 89 -16.61 10.53 12.19
CA SER A 89 -16.04 10.84 10.89
C SER A 89 -14.54 10.52 10.79
N ALA A 90 -13.76 10.75 11.86
CA ALA A 90 -12.34 10.43 11.85
C ALA A 90 -12.09 8.92 11.71
N VAL A 91 -12.89 8.07 12.37
CA VAL A 91 -12.73 6.61 12.25
C VAL A 91 -13.09 6.11 10.85
N ASP A 92 -14.12 6.69 10.25
CA ASP A 92 -14.58 6.28 8.92
C ASP A 92 -13.53 6.60 7.84
N GLU A 93 -12.73 7.65 8.02
CA GLU A 93 -11.58 7.96 7.14
C GLU A 93 -10.37 7.03 7.34
N LEU A 94 -10.32 6.27 8.43
CA LEU A 94 -9.26 5.29 8.68
C LEU A 94 -9.59 3.91 8.10
N CYS A 95 -10.87 3.59 7.93
CA CYS A 95 -11.33 2.27 7.52
C CYS A 95 -11.44 2.14 6.01
N GLY A 96 -10.86 1.10 5.45
CA GLY A 96 -10.95 0.82 4.02
C GLY A 96 -10.19 1.83 3.16
N PRO A 97 -10.30 1.70 1.83
CA PRO A 97 -9.65 2.59 0.88
C PRO A 97 -10.39 3.93 0.76
N THR A 98 -9.67 5.03 0.95
CA THR A 98 -10.18 6.39 0.79
C THR A 98 -9.14 7.31 0.15
N LEU A 99 -9.58 8.37 -0.52
CA LEU A 99 -8.66 9.40 -1.01
C LEU A 99 -8.20 10.27 0.16
N THR A 100 -6.89 10.46 0.25
CA THR A 100 -6.29 11.29 1.30
C THR A 100 -6.64 12.76 1.03
N ARG A 101 -7.43 13.37 1.93
CA ARG A 101 -7.98 14.74 1.77
C ARG A 101 -6.92 15.82 1.60
N LEU A 102 -5.79 15.69 2.28
CA LEU A 102 -4.72 16.69 2.29
C LEU A 102 -3.70 16.50 1.16
N SER A 103 -3.81 15.43 0.38
CA SER A 103 -2.91 15.17 -0.74
C SER A 103 -3.46 15.78 -2.03
N ARG A 104 -2.56 16.19 -2.92
CA ARG A 104 -2.95 16.58 -4.27
C ARG A 104 -3.55 15.38 -5.00
N GLN A 105 -4.71 15.57 -5.62
CA GLN A 105 -5.42 14.56 -6.39
C GLN A 105 -5.59 15.04 -7.83
N SER A 106 -5.40 14.15 -8.80
CA SER A 106 -5.74 14.43 -10.20
C SER A 106 -7.24 14.24 -10.45
N LYS A 107 -7.72 14.65 -11.63
CA LYS A 107 -9.10 14.36 -12.07
C LYS A 107 -9.40 12.85 -12.18
N LEU A 108 -8.37 12.01 -12.28
CA LEU A 108 -8.49 10.55 -12.36
C LEU A 108 -8.65 9.90 -10.98
N ALA A 109 -8.41 10.63 -9.89
CA ALA A 109 -8.35 10.06 -8.55
C ALA A 109 -9.61 9.29 -8.11
N PRO A 110 -10.85 9.75 -8.38
CA PRO A 110 -12.04 8.97 -8.05
C PRO A 110 -12.08 7.60 -8.77
N ALA A 111 -11.75 7.57 -10.07
CA ALA A 111 -11.71 6.33 -10.84
C ALA A 111 -10.57 5.40 -10.39
N LEU A 112 -9.41 5.95 -10.01
CA LEU A 112 -8.30 5.18 -9.44
C LEU A 112 -8.64 4.59 -8.07
N LEU A 113 -9.46 5.29 -7.27
CA LEU A 113 -9.98 4.73 -6.02
C LEU A 113 -10.89 3.52 -6.28
N GLU A 114 -11.75 3.58 -7.29
CA GLU A 114 -12.61 2.46 -7.67
C GLU A 114 -11.80 1.29 -8.24
N LEU A 115 -10.78 1.55 -9.06
CA LEU A 115 -9.84 0.53 -9.51
C LEU A 115 -9.14 -0.16 -8.32
N CYS A 116 -8.69 0.62 -7.34
CA CYS A 116 -8.08 0.10 -6.12
C CYS A 116 -9.06 -0.79 -5.32
N LYS A 117 -10.29 -0.32 -5.09
CA LYS A 117 -11.33 -1.05 -4.35
C LYS A 117 -11.74 -2.35 -5.02
N ASN A 118 -11.97 -2.29 -6.33
CA ASN A 118 -12.69 -3.34 -7.06
C ASN A 118 -11.76 -4.31 -7.78
N VAL A 119 -10.47 -3.97 -7.92
CA VAL A 119 -9.47 -4.84 -8.52
C VAL A 119 -8.34 -5.13 -7.54
N LEU A 120 -7.59 -4.09 -7.13
CA LEU A 120 -6.37 -4.29 -6.35
C LEU A 120 -6.61 -4.96 -4.99
N LEU A 121 -7.57 -4.44 -4.22
CA LEU A 121 -7.87 -4.90 -2.86
C LEU A 121 -8.84 -6.10 -2.82
N LYS A 122 -9.29 -6.59 -3.98
CA LYS A 122 -10.03 -7.86 -4.10
C LYS A 122 -9.11 -9.08 -4.10
N ASP A 123 -7.83 -8.90 -4.38
CA ASP A 123 -6.82 -9.96 -4.29
C ASP A 123 -6.41 -10.16 -2.81
N PRO A 124 -6.84 -11.27 -2.16
CA PRO A 124 -6.50 -11.52 -0.76
C PRO A 124 -5.00 -11.75 -0.54
N GLU A 125 -4.28 -12.28 -1.54
CA GLU A 125 -2.84 -12.49 -1.46
C GLU A 125 -2.09 -11.15 -1.50
N TYR A 126 -2.58 -10.20 -2.31
CA TYR A 126 -2.05 -8.84 -2.28
C TYR A 126 -2.30 -8.15 -0.93
N VAL A 127 -3.50 -8.30 -0.35
CA VAL A 127 -3.80 -7.76 0.99
C VAL A 127 -2.92 -8.40 2.07
N ALA A 128 -2.66 -9.70 2.00
CA ALA A 128 -1.75 -10.38 2.92
C ALA A 128 -0.31 -9.86 2.80
N ARG A 129 0.14 -9.58 1.57
CA ARG A 129 1.45 -8.97 1.27
C ARG A 129 1.58 -7.56 1.81
N ILE A 130 0.59 -6.68 1.64
CA ILE A 130 0.58 -5.34 2.25
C ILE A 130 0.80 -5.43 3.77
N LYS A 131 0.07 -6.35 4.44
CA LYS A 131 0.22 -6.55 5.89
C LYS A 131 1.59 -7.08 6.26
N ARG A 132 2.21 -7.92 5.43
CA ARG A 132 3.59 -8.39 5.61
C ARG A 132 4.57 -7.23 5.48
N HIS A 133 4.49 -6.44 4.42
CA HIS A 133 5.32 -5.25 4.20
C HIS A 133 5.21 -4.28 5.37
N TYR A 134 3.99 -4.01 5.83
CA TYR A 134 3.76 -3.20 7.02
C TYR A 134 4.52 -3.72 8.23
N ARG A 135 4.43 -5.02 8.56
CA ARG A 135 5.17 -5.60 9.69
C ARG A 135 6.68 -5.45 9.53
N MET A 136 7.22 -5.77 8.35
CA MET A 136 8.65 -5.62 8.06
C MET A 136 9.11 -4.16 8.22
N PHE A 137 8.29 -3.23 7.74
CA PHE A 137 8.53 -1.80 7.88
C PHE A 137 8.51 -1.37 9.35
N ARG A 138 7.52 -1.84 10.13
CA ARG A 138 7.43 -1.57 11.57
C ARG A 138 8.63 -2.15 12.33
N ASP A 139 9.04 -3.36 12.03
CA ASP A 139 10.22 -3.97 12.64
C ASP A 139 11.47 -3.13 12.37
N ARG A 140 11.66 -2.65 11.13
CA ARG A 140 12.77 -1.75 10.80
C ARG A 140 12.70 -0.42 11.55
N ILE A 141 11.53 0.23 11.56
CA ILE A 141 11.34 1.52 12.23
C ILE A 141 11.55 1.36 13.73
N ASP A 142 11.03 0.30 14.36
CA ASP A 142 11.10 0.09 15.80
C ASP A 142 12.41 -0.55 16.28
N GLY A 143 13.33 -0.88 15.36
CA GLY A 143 14.65 -1.45 15.68
C GLY A 143 14.62 -2.95 16.05
N ARG A 144 13.61 -3.68 15.58
CA ARG A 144 13.44 -5.12 15.77
C ARG A 144 14.12 -5.89 14.64
N THR A 145 14.37 -7.19 14.85
CA THR A 145 14.94 -8.06 13.81
C THR A 145 13.98 -8.17 12.62
N VAL A 146 14.43 -7.72 11.46
CA VAL A 146 13.63 -7.74 10.24
C VAL A 146 13.80 -9.08 9.52
N ARG A 147 12.69 -9.73 9.16
CA ARG A 147 12.68 -10.91 8.29
C ARG A 147 12.20 -10.53 6.89
N VAL A 148 13.12 -10.41 5.94
CA VAL A 148 12.79 -10.20 4.51
C VAL A 148 12.64 -11.58 3.85
N PRO A 149 11.51 -11.89 3.20
CA PRO A 149 11.40 -13.12 2.42
C PRO A 149 12.44 -13.14 1.30
N CYS A 150 13.32 -14.14 1.26
CA CYS A 150 14.27 -14.28 0.16
C CYS A 150 13.54 -14.85 -1.06
N GLY A 151 13.42 -14.05 -2.14
CA GLY A 151 12.83 -14.47 -3.41
C GLY A 151 13.56 -15.60 -4.15
N LYS A 152 14.65 -16.17 -3.59
CA LYS A 152 15.49 -17.21 -4.23
C LYS A 152 15.91 -18.38 -3.31
N GLU A 153 15.27 -18.57 -2.16
CA GLU A 153 15.60 -19.71 -1.28
C GLU A 153 14.85 -21.02 -1.60
N ALA A 154 14.01 -21.05 -2.64
CA ALA A 154 13.40 -22.29 -3.15
C ALA A 154 14.33 -23.09 -4.10
N GLU A 155 15.42 -22.50 -4.61
CA GLU A 155 16.25 -23.12 -5.66
C GLU A 155 17.61 -23.65 -5.16
N LYS A 156 18.01 -23.36 -3.91
CA LYS A 156 19.30 -23.78 -3.35
C LYS A 156 19.27 -25.09 -2.54
N ARG A 157 18.11 -25.74 -2.38
CA ARG A 157 17.99 -27.07 -1.76
C ARG A 157 18.06 -28.26 -2.74
N LEU A 158 18.27 -28.01 -4.04
CA LEU A 158 18.38 -29.06 -5.08
C LEU A 158 19.76 -29.12 -5.77
N ARG A 159 20.79 -28.47 -5.22
CA ARG A 159 22.14 -28.46 -5.82
C ARG A 159 23.28 -28.69 -4.83
N TRP A 160 23.13 -29.63 -3.89
CA TRP A 160 24.28 -30.26 -3.21
C TRP A 160 23.91 -31.71 -2.87
N GLY A 161 24.05 -32.56 -3.88
CA GLY A 161 24.03 -34.01 -3.79
C GLY A 161 25.07 -34.56 -4.76
N CYS A 162 26.34 -34.26 -4.46
CA CYS A 162 27.52 -35.02 -4.87
C CYS A 162 28.26 -35.37 -3.59
#